data_AF-A0A179B6S5-F1
#
_entry.id   AF-A0A179B6S5-F1
#
_cell.length_a   1.000
_cell.length_b   1.000
_cell.length_c   1.000
_cell.angle_alpha   90.00
_cell.angle_beta   90.00
_cell.angle_gamma   90.00
#
_symmetry.space_group_name_H-M   'P 1'
#
loop_
_entity.id
_entity.type
_entity.pdbx_description
1 polymer ?
#
loop_
_entity_poly.entity_id
_entity_poly.type
_entity_poly.pdbx_seq_one_letter_code
_entity_poly.pdbx_strand_id
1 'polypeptide(L)'
;MNPQYLIHLANYSDGVLYVLGTLLLLELAVIVDRFWYLRRTILRGLVFVQELGGHGRLDRETLSKMTIGAGDLPEAALLRMAASHHGQVKGEALASRLEESVLVLAPQLDRRLWLLDTIITLAPLLGLFGTIIGMFHAFSVLAAPGHAPAAVTGGVADA
;
A
#
# COMPACT_ATOMS: atom_id res chain seq x y z
N MET A 1 12.80 15.66 -24.13
CA MET A 1 13.14 16.39 -22.89
C MET A 1 14.56 16.00 -22.51
N ASN A 2 15.48 16.95 -22.39
CA ASN A 2 16.86 16.65 -22.00
C ASN A 2 16.92 16.35 -20.49
N PRO A 3 17.67 15.34 -20.04
CA PRO A 3 17.81 15.04 -18.61
C PRO A 3 18.38 16.22 -17.82
N GLN A 4 19.22 17.04 -18.45
CA GLN A 4 19.75 18.28 -17.87
C GLN A 4 18.66 19.32 -17.57
N TYR A 5 17.60 19.39 -18.38
CA TYR A 5 16.49 20.31 -18.14
C TYR A 5 15.62 19.86 -16.97
N LEU A 6 15.40 18.54 -16.82
CA LEU A 6 14.70 17.98 -15.65
C LEU A 6 15.46 18.25 -14.34
N ILE A 7 16.79 18.12 -14.37
CA ILE A 7 17.65 18.43 -13.21
C ILE A 7 17.58 19.93 -12.89
N HIS A 8 17.55 20.80 -13.90
CA HIS A 8 17.38 22.24 -13.71
C HIS A 8 16.05 22.57 -13.02
N LEU A 9 14.93 22.03 -13.51
CA LEU A 9 13.60 22.18 -12.88
C LEU A 9 13.55 21.61 -11.45
N ALA A 10 14.17 20.47 -11.22
CA ALA A 10 14.21 19.85 -9.89
C ALA A 10 15.01 20.69 -8.89
N ASN A 11 16.08 21.35 -9.35
CA ASN A 11 16.84 22.28 -8.53
C ASN A 11 16.11 23.62 -8.35
N TYR A 12 15.31 24.06 -9.34
CA TYR A 12 14.51 25.29 -9.26
C TYR A 12 13.36 25.20 -8.25
N SER A 13 12.80 24.00 -8.07
CA SER A 13 11.73 23.69 -7.10
C SER A 13 12.28 23.28 -5.72
N ASP A 14 13.50 23.68 -5.36
CA ASP A 14 14.21 23.31 -4.12
C ASP A 14 14.21 21.79 -3.81
N GLY A 15 14.19 20.96 -4.86
CA GLY A 15 14.22 19.51 -4.75
C GLY A 15 12.88 18.83 -4.47
N VAL A 16 11.76 19.57 -4.49
CA VAL A 16 10.41 18.99 -4.36
C VAL A 16 10.16 17.91 -5.42
N LEU A 17 10.61 18.12 -6.66
CA LEU A 17 10.49 17.11 -7.72
C LEU A 17 11.27 15.83 -7.42
N TYR A 18 12.42 15.90 -6.73
CA TYR A 18 13.14 14.69 -6.30
C TYR A 18 12.34 13.95 -5.22
N VAL A 19 11.76 14.67 -4.26
CA VAL A 19 10.91 14.06 -3.23
C VAL A 19 9.72 13.35 -3.86
N LEU A 20 8.99 14.01 -4.77
CA LEU A 20 7.87 13.40 -5.51
C LEU A 20 8.31 12.17 -6.31
N GLY A 21 9.45 12.24 -7.00
CA GLY A 21 10.01 11.09 -7.72
C GLY A 21 10.33 9.90 -6.80
N THR A 22 10.90 10.16 -5.61
CA THR A 22 11.16 9.09 -4.63
C THR A 22 9.88 8.51 -4.05
N LEU A 23 8.87 9.34 -3.76
CA LEU A 23 7.56 8.89 -3.29
C LEU A 23 6.87 8.00 -4.32
N LEU A 24 6.92 8.37 -5.61
CA LEU A 24 6.40 7.54 -6.71
C LEU A 24 7.04 6.14 -6.73
N LEU A 25 8.36 6.06 -6.60
CA LEU A 25 9.07 4.78 -6.59
C LEU A 25 8.70 3.93 -5.37
N LEU A 26 8.59 4.56 -4.20
CA LEU A 26 8.13 3.89 -2.98
C LEU A 26 6.69 3.39 -3.12
N GLU A 27 5.80 4.22 -3.67
CA GLU A 27 4.40 3.88 -3.93
C GLU A 27 4.29 2.67 -4.86
N LEU A 28 4.98 2.70 -6.00
CA LEU A 28 5.00 1.57 -6.94
C LEU A 28 5.54 0.30 -6.32
N ALA A 29 6.60 0.38 -5.51
CA ALA A 29 7.15 -0.78 -4.82
C ALA A 29 6.13 -1.40 -3.85
N VAL A 30 5.40 -0.57 -3.10
CA VAL A 30 4.35 -1.01 -2.18
C VAL A 30 3.16 -1.59 -2.93
N ILE A 31 2.75 -0.98 -4.05
CA ILE A 31 1.68 -1.49 -4.91
C ILE A 31 2.03 -2.89 -5.43
N VAL A 32 3.25 -3.10 -5.93
CA VAL A 32 3.68 -4.41 -6.45
C VAL A 32 3.75 -5.46 -5.34
N ASP A 33 4.37 -5.14 -4.19
CA ASP A 33 4.44 -6.04 -3.01
C ASP A 33 3.04 -6.47 -2.57
N ARG A 34 2.11 -5.50 -2.45
CA ARG A 34 0.74 -5.76 -2.01
C ARG A 34 -0.08 -6.49 -3.05
N PHE A 35 0.01 -6.13 -4.34
CA PHE A 35 -0.68 -6.84 -5.40
C PHE A 35 -0.26 -8.31 -5.45
N TRP A 36 1.03 -8.60 -5.32
CA TRP A 36 1.53 -9.98 -5.28
C TRP A 36 1.08 -10.73 -4.02
N TYR A 37 1.16 -10.09 -2.85
CA TYR A 37 0.71 -10.69 -1.60
C TYR A 37 -0.79 -11.03 -1.63
N LEU A 38 -1.66 -10.05 -1.95
CA LEU A 38 -3.11 -10.24 -1.98
C LEU A 38 -3.50 -11.28 -3.04
N ARG A 39 -2.92 -11.21 -4.24
CA ARG A 39 -3.19 -12.18 -5.31
C ARG A 39 -2.81 -13.60 -4.89
N ARG A 40 -1.65 -13.77 -4.25
CA ARG A 40 -1.19 -15.07 -3.75
C ARG A 40 -2.11 -15.60 -2.65
N THR A 41 -2.53 -14.75 -1.73
CA THR A 41 -3.42 -15.11 -0.61
C THR A 41 -4.80 -15.52 -1.12
N ILE A 42 -5.42 -14.73 -2.01
CA ILE A 42 -6.75 -15.01 -2.57
C ILE A 42 -6.74 -16.32 -3.37
N LEU A 43 -5.76 -16.52 -4.25
CA LEU A 43 -5.70 -17.72 -5.09
C LEU A 43 -5.49 -19.00 -4.26
N ARG A 44 -4.58 -18.96 -3.28
CA ARG A 44 -4.31 -20.10 -2.41
C ARG A 44 -5.48 -20.38 -1.48
N GLY A 45 -6.10 -19.33 -0.94
CA GLY A 45 -7.27 -19.44 -0.08
C GLY A 45 -8.45 -20.11 -0.77
N LEU A 46 -8.73 -19.75 -2.03
CA LEU A 46 -9.80 -20.37 -2.81
C LEU A 46 -9.58 -21.88 -3.03
N VAL A 47 -8.37 -22.27 -3.45
CA VAL A 47 -8.01 -23.69 -3.62
C VAL A 47 -8.13 -24.44 -2.30
N PHE A 48 -7.67 -23.82 -1.22
CA PHE A 48 -7.67 -24.41 0.11
C PHE A 48 -9.08 -24.61 0.69
N VAL A 49 -9.96 -23.62 0.51
CA VAL A 49 -11.38 -23.73 0.89
C VAL A 49 -12.08 -24.84 0.10
N GLN A 50 -11.75 -25.00 -1.18
CA GLN A 50 -12.27 -26.11 -1.99
C GLN A 50 -11.77 -27.48 -1.50
N GLU A 51 -10.48 -27.61 -1.15
CA GLU A 51 -9.94 -28.84 -0.56
C GLU A 51 -10.59 -29.18 0.79
N LEU A 52 -10.84 -28.18 1.64
CA LEU A 52 -11.59 -28.32 2.88
C LEU A 52 -13.03 -28.80 2.63
N GLY A 53 -13.73 -28.20 1.66
CA GLY A 53 -15.09 -28.58 1.29
C GLY A 53 -15.21 -29.99 0.70
N GLY A 54 -14.13 -30.51 0.10
CA GLY A 54 -14.06 -31.89 -0.40
C GLY A 54 -13.90 -32.95 0.70
N HIS A 55 -13.51 -32.57 1.92
CA HIS A 55 -13.35 -33.50 3.04
C HIS A 55 -14.65 -33.57 3.87
N GLY A 56 -15.43 -34.64 3.70
CA GLY A 56 -16.73 -34.81 4.36
C GLY A 56 -16.71 -34.91 5.89
N ARG A 57 -15.60 -35.35 6.50
CA ARG A 57 -15.36 -35.25 7.96
C ARG A 57 -14.02 -34.59 8.21
N LEU A 58 -14.08 -33.38 8.75
CA LEU A 58 -12.91 -32.66 9.25
C LEU A 58 -12.59 -33.22 10.64
N ASP A 59 -11.71 -34.22 10.69
CA ASP A 59 -11.16 -34.71 11.94
C ASP A 59 -9.99 -33.84 12.42
N ARG A 60 -9.69 -33.88 13.72
CA ARG A 60 -8.63 -33.05 14.32
C ARG A 60 -7.26 -33.28 13.64
N GLU A 61 -6.98 -34.53 13.28
CA GLU A 61 -5.74 -34.89 12.59
C GLU A 61 -5.67 -34.28 11.18
N THR A 62 -6.76 -34.32 10.42
CA THR A 62 -6.88 -33.71 9.08
C THR A 62 -6.72 -32.19 9.15
N LEU A 63 -7.38 -31.53 10.11
CA LEU A 63 -7.25 -30.08 10.32
C LEU A 63 -5.82 -29.68 10.71
N SER A 64 -5.16 -30.48 11.55
CA SER A 64 -3.76 -30.22 11.93
C SER A 64 -2.78 -30.39 10.75
N LYS A 65 -3.00 -31.39 9.89
CA LYS A 65 -2.20 -31.59 8.66
C LYS A 65 -2.41 -30.45 7.67
N MET A 66 -3.66 -30.04 7.45
CA MET A 66 -4.01 -28.90 6.59
C MET A 66 -3.45 -27.59 7.12
N THR A 67 -3.42 -27.39 8.44
CA THR A 67 -2.76 -26.24 9.08
C THR A 67 -1.27 -26.16 8.74
N ILE A 68 -0.56 -27.29 8.78
CA ILE A 68 0.86 -27.36 8.45
C ILE A 68 1.06 -27.06 6.95
N GLY A 69 0.19 -27.58 6.08
CA GLY A 69 0.22 -27.31 4.64
C GLY A 69 -0.11 -25.85 4.26
N ALA A 70 -0.96 -25.19 5.05
CA ALA A 70 -1.32 -23.79 4.85
C ALA A 70 -0.16 -22.82 5.19
N GLY A 71 0.75 -23.20 6.09
CA GLY A 71 1.95 -22.41 6.41
C GLY A 71 1.60 -21.01 6.93
N ASP A 72 2.06 -19.97 6.22
CA ASP A 72 1.87 -18.55 6.55
C ASP A 72 0.58 -17.94 6.01
N LEU A 73 -0.32 -18.75 5.44
CA LEU A 73 -1.62 -18.26 4.98
C LEU A 73 -2.50 -17.85 6.17
N PRO A 74 -3.35 -16.81 6.02
CA PRO A 74 -4.30 -16.41 7.05
C PRO A 74 -5.29 -17.55 7.39
N GLU A 75 -5.61 -18.42 6.43
CA GLU A 75 -6.45 -19.61 6.67
C GLU A 75 -5.83 -20.57 7.70
N ALA A 76 -4.50 -20.60 7.85
CA ALA A 76 -3.82 -21.46 8.82
C ALA A 76 -4.21 -21.09 10.26
N ALA A 77 -4.43 -19.80 10.54
CA ALA A 77 -4.86 -19.33 11.85
C ALA A 77 -6.30 -19.77 12.16
N LEU A 78 -7.19 -19.70 11.17
CA LEU A 78 -8.57 -20.19 11.29
C LEU A 78 -8.61 -21.70 11.54
N LEU A 79 -7.79 -22.48 10.82
CA LEU A 79 -7.70 -23.92 11.02
C LEU A 79 -7.10 -24.32 12.36
N ARG A 80 -6.08 -23.59 12.86
CA ARG A 80 -5.53 -23.84 14.20
C ARG A 80 -6.61 -23.73 15.26
N MET A 81 -7.42 -22.68 15.18
CA MET A 81 -8.47 -22.46 16.14
C MET A 81 -9.59 -23.50 16.01
N ALA A 82 -9.98 -23.85 14.78
CA ALA A 82 -10.91 -24.97 14.54
C ALA A 82 -10.38 -26.31 15.09
N ALA A 83 -9.09 -26.60 14.92
CA ALA A 83 -8.45 -27.82 15.43
C ALA A 83 -8.29 -27.82 16.96
N SER A 84 -8.08 -26.65 17.59
CA SER A 84 -7.95 -26.52 19.04
C SER A 84 -9.28 -26.64 19.78
N HIS A 85 -10.40 -26.36 19.11
CA HIS A 85 -11.74 -26.42 19.70
C HIS A 85 -12.58 -27.60 19.18
N HIS A 86 -11.99 -28.42 18.32
CA HIS A 86 -12.58 -29.65 17.81
C HIS A 86 -13.01 -30.56 18.97
N GLY A 87 -14.31 -30.87 19.03
CA GLY A 87 -14.91 -31.71 20.08
C GLY A 87 -15.24 -31.00 21.40
N GLN A 88 -14.73 -29.78 21.65
CA GLN A 88 -15.01 -29.01 22.88
C GLN A 88 -16.16 -28.01 22.71
N VAL A 89 -16.27 -27.42 21.51
CA VAL A 89 -17.27 -26.39 21.18
C VAL A 89 -18.01 -26.83 19.91
N LYS A 90 -19.35 -26.84 19.93
CA LYS A 90 -20.18 -27.32 18.81
C LYS A 90 -21.10 -26.22 18.30
N GLY A 91 -21.42 -26.27 17.01
CA GLY A 91 -22.43 -25.43 16.39
C GLY A 91 -22.08 -23.94 16.39
N GLU A 92 -23.02 -23.11 16.80
CA GLU A 92 -22.95 -21.63 16.75
C GLU A 92 -21.77 -21.05 17.53
N ALA A 93 -21.41 -21.64 18.66
CA ALA A 93 -20.30 -21.15 19.48
C ALA A 93 -18.94 -21.30 18.77
N LEU A 94 -18.77 -22.31 17.91
CA LEU A 94 -17.55 -22.46 17.10
C LEU A 94 -17.57 -21.48 15.92
N ALA A 95 -18.73 -21.28 15.29
CA ALA A 95 -18.89 -20.31 14.20
C ALA A 95 -18.57 -18.87 14.69
N SER A 96 -19.08 -18.48 15.85
CA SER A 96 -18.81 -17.17 16.45
C SER A 96 -17.32 -16.95 16.75
N ARG A 97 -16.61 -17.98 17.22
CA ARG A 97 -15.15 -17.91 17.43
C ARG A 97 -14.38 -17.74 16.11
N LEU A 98 -14.80 -18.46 15.06
CA LEU A 98 -14.27 -18.35 13.71
C LEU A 98 -14.45 -16.95 13.15
N GLU A 99 -15.64 -16.37 13.28
CA GLU A 99 -15.91 -14.97 12.91
C GLU A 99 -15.05 -13.98 13.67
N GLU A 100 -14.89 -14.15 15.00
CA GLU A 100 -14.01 -13.32 15.83
C GLU A 100 -12.55 -13.37 15.30
N SER A 101 -12.08 -14.56 14.92
CA SER A 101 -10.73 -14.72 14.36
C SER A 101 -10.58 -14.09 12.98
N VAL A 102 -11.61 -14.13 12.13
CA VAL A 102 -11.63 -13.41 10.86
C VAL A 102 -11.52 -11.91 11.10
N LEU A 103 -12.23 -11.37 12.10
CA LEU A 103 -12.18 -9.94 12.44
C LEU A 103 -10.78 -9.48 12.87
N VAL A 104 -10.00 -10.36 13.51
CA VAL A 104 -8.61 -10.09 13.93
C VAL A 104 -7.63 -10.24 12.76
N LEU A 105 -7.90 -11.13 11.81
CA LEU A 105 -7.04 -11.39 10.65
C LEU A 105 -7.24 -10.39 9.51
N ALA A 106 -8.47 -9.91 9.30
CA ALA A 106 -8.81 -9.00 8.19
C ALA A 106 -7.92 -7.73 8.17
N PRO A 107 -7.71 -7.01 9.29
CA PRO A 107 -6.83 -5.83 9.31
C PRO A 107 -5.36 -6.13 8.97
N GLN A 108 -4.91 -7.38 9.15
CA GLN A 108 -3.53 -7.77 8.85
C GLN A 108 -3.29 -7.87 7.33
N LEU A 109 -4.34 -8.14 6.55
CA LEU A 109 -4.30 -8.09 5.09
C LEU A 109 -4.14 -6.65 4.57
N ASP A 110 -4.72 -5.69 5.29
CA ASP A 110 -4.65 -4.25 4.96
C ASP A 110 -3.38 -3.57 5.47
N ARG A 111 -2.53 -4.28 6.24
CA ARG A 111 -1.28 -3.73 6.78
C ARG A 111 -0.47 -3.09 5.64
N ARG A 112 0.13 -1.91 5.83
CA ARG A 112 0.86 -1.14 4.79
C ARG A 112 0.01 -0.43 3.73
N LEU A 113 -1.30 -0.67 3.60
CA LEU A 113 -2.15 0.16 2.73
C LEU A 113 -2.27 1.60 3.25
N TRP A 114 -2.20 1.79 4.58
CA TRP A 114 -2.16 3.12 5.19
C TRP A 114 -1.02 4.01 4.66
N LEU A 115 0.09 3.42 4.22
CA LEU A 115 1.22 4.16 3.66
C LEU A 115 0.87 4.70 2.27
N LEU A 116 0.11 3.94 1.47
CA LEU A 116 -0.43 4.39 0.20
C LEU A 116 -1.41 5.56 0.40
N ASP A 117 -2.32 5.45 1.38
CA ASP A 117 -3.26 6.53 1.71
C ASP A 117 -2.54 7.82 2.12
N THR A 118 -1.44 7.67 2.87
CA THR A 118 -0.59 8.80 3.28
C THR A 118 0.10 9.43 2.08
N ILE A 119 0.67 8.64 1.16
CA ILE A 119 1.34 9.17 -0.03
C ILE A 119 0.34 9.88 -0.97
N ILE A 120 -0.83 9.30 -1.23
CA ILE A 120 -1.85 9.87 -2.11
C ILE A 120 -2.36 11.22 -1.58
N THR A 121 -2.39 11.39 -0.26
CA THR A 121 -2.81 12.65 0.38
C THR A 121 -1.69 13.69 0.46
N LEU A 122 -0.45 13.29 0.74
CA LEU A 122 0.69 14.21 0.85
C LEU A 122 1.26 14.64 -0.52
N ALA A 123 1.26 13.77 -1.53
CA ALA A 123 1.88 14.07 -2.82
C ALA A 123 1.27 15.30 -3.52
N PRO A 124 -0.07 15.49 -3.57
CA PRO A 124 -0.68 16.70 -4.12
C PRO A 124 -0.31 17.97 -3.34
N LEU A 125 -0.20 17.87 -2.01
CA LEU A 125 0.20 19.00 -1.15
C LEU A 125 1.66 19.38 -1.39
N LEU A 126 2.54 18.40 -1.59
CA LEU A 126 3.94 18.63 -1.97
C LEU A 126 4.06 19.25 -3.37
N GLY A 127 3.23 18.80 -4.33
CA GLY A 127 3.16 19.42 -5.65
C GLY A 127 2.75 20.89 -5.58
N LEU A 128 1.67 21.19 -4.84
CA LEU A 128 1.22 22.57 -4.60
C LEU A 128 2.31 23.40 -3.90
N PHE A 129 3.02 22.83 -2.93
CA PHE A 129 4.15 23.49 -2.28
C PHE A 129 5.27 23.82 -3.27
N GLY A 130 5.60 22.90 -4.19
CA GLY A 130 6.53 23.15 -5.29
C GLY A 130 6.12 24.34 -6.17
N THR A 131 4.82 24.44 -6.50
CA THR A 131 4.31 25.58 -7.28
C THR A 131 4.45 26.92 -6.53
N ILE A 132 4.27 26.92 -5.20
CA ILE A 132 4.43 28.11 -4.36
C ILE A 132 5.90 28.55 -4.34
N ILE A 133 6.83 27.60 -4.22
CA ILE A 133 8.28 27.88 -4.31
C ILE A 133 8.60 28.45 -5.70
N GLY A 134 8.17 27.82 -6.78
CA GLY A 134 8.43 28.29 -8.14
C GLY A 134 7.94 29.72 -8.38
N MET A 135 6.75 30.06 -7.87
CA MET A 135 6.22 31.43 -7.89
C MET A 135 7.04 32.40 -7.05
N PHE A 136 7.50 32.00 -5.85
CA PHE A 136 8.36 32.82 -5.02
C PHE A 136 9.67 33.20 -5.74
N HIS A 137 10.28 32.23 -6.42
CA HIS A 137 11.47 32.45 -7.24
C HIS A 137 11.16 33.38 -8.42
N ALA A 138 10.05 33.18 -9.14
CA ALA A 138 9.65 34.03 -10.26
C ALA A 138 9.43 35.50 -9.85
N PHE A 139 8.84 35.75 -8.67
CA PHE A 139 8.67 37.11 -8.14
C PHE A 139 9.96 37.72 -7.59
N SER A 140 10.89 36.92 -7.08
CA SER A 140 12.21 37.43 -6.63
C SER A 140 13.01 38.05 -7.79
N VAL A 141 12.87 37.51 -9.01
CA VAL A 141 13.52 38.01 -10.23
C VAL A 141 12.96 39.38 -10.65
N LEU A 142 11.69 39.67 -10.35
CA LEU A 142 11.07 40.99 -10.57
C LEU A 142 11.58 42.07 -9.64
N ALA A 143 11.97 41.70 -8.41
CA ALA A 143 12.45 42.63 -7.39
C ALA A 143 13.92 43.06 -7.61
N ALA A 144 14.67 42.37 -8.47
CA ALA A 144 16.04 42.71 -8.81
C ALA A 144 16.13 43.91 -9.79
N PRO A 145 17.09 44.84 -9.64
CA PRO A 145 17.21 46.00 -10.51
C PRO A 145 17.66 45.58 -11.92
N GLY A 146 16.87 45.90 -12.96
CA GLY A 146 17.18 45.57 -14.36
C GLY A 146 16.12 44.77 -15.13
N HIS A 147 14.85 44.89 -14.73
CA HIS A 147 13.64 44.21 -15.24
C HIS A 147 13.74 43.46 -16.59
N ALA A 148 13.72 42.13 -16.52
CA ALA A 148 13.44 41.25 -17.65
C ALA A 148 12.05 40.58 -17.46
N PRO A 149 10.94 41.21 -17.90
CA PRO A 149 9.59 40.66 -17.73
C PRO A 149 9.43 39.24 -18.31
N ALA A 150 10.21 38.90 -19.35
CA ALA A 150 10.21 37.58 -19.98
C ALA A 150 10.78 36.47 -19.07
N ALA A 151 11.63 36.80 -18.08
CA ALA A 151 12.15 35.80 -17.14
C ALA A 151 11.07 35.32 -16.16
N VAL A 152 10.09 36.17 -15.84
CA VAL A 152 8.95 35.85 -14.98
C VAL A 152 8.03 34.84 -15.64
N THR A 153 7.74 35.04 -16.94
CA THR A 153 6.88 34.14 -17.68
C THR A 153 7.48 32.74 -17.80
N GLY A 154 8.81 32.62 -17.79
CA GLY A 154 9.50 31.33 -17.71
C GLY A 154 9.37 30.68 -16.32
N GLY A 155 9.66 31.43 -15.25
CA GLY A 155 9.59 30.91 -13.88
C GLY A 155 8.18 30.50 -13.43
N VAL A 156 7.14 31.13 -13.97
CA VAL A 156 5.73 30.73 -13.76
C VAL A 156 5.36 29.49 -14.61
N ALA A 157 5.97 29.30 -15.77
CA ALA A 157 5.74 28.12 -16.60
C ALA A 157 6.48 26.87 -16.10
N ASP A 158 7.60 27.05 -15.39
CA ASP A 158 8.37 25.98 -14.75
C ASP A 158 7.81 25.56 -13.37
N ALA A 159 6.92 26.37 -12.77
CA ALA A 159 6.26 26.11 -11.48
C ALA A 159 5.05 25.17 -11.62
#